data_AF-A0A965P8X1-F1
#
_entry.id   AF-A0A965P8X1-F1
#
_cell.length_a   1.000
_cell.length_b   1.000
_cell.length_c   1.000
_cell.angle_alpha   90.00
_cell.angle_beta   90.00
_cell.angle_gamma   90.00
#
_symmetry.space_group_name_H-M   'P 1'
#
loop_
_entity.id
_entity.type
_entity.pdbx_description
1 polymer ?
#
loop_
_entity_poly.entity_id
_entity_poly.type
_entity_poly.pdbx_seq_one_letter_code
_entity_poly.pdbx_strand_id
1 'polypeptide(L)'
;MSQVKIKRNFRVVTATVTTATSTCTTLRMEDMAGAIVELPTITTNAATIQVWGNDTDTGTFCQLYGSDGSVASITLAPSTVNRTAYALPDASYAFPYVKLVAANTNATATVSVVMKS
;
A
#
# COMPACT_ATOMS: atom_id res chain seq x y z
N MET A 1 -18.40 6.65 33.95
CA MET A 1 -18.47 5.25 33.46
C MET A 1 -17.27 5.04 32.55
N SER A 2 -16.25 4.28 32.99
CA SER A 2 -15.05 4.03 32.17
C SER A 2 -15.35 2.88 31.22
N GLN A 3 -15.53 3.17 29.94
CA GLN A 3 -15.82 2.15 28.94
C GLN A 3 -14.57 1.30 28.69
N VAL A 4 -14.73 -0.02 28.70
CA VAL A 4 -13.66 -0.95 28.29
C VAL A 4 -13.40 -0.72 26.79
N LYS A 5 -12.18 -0.26 26.46
CA LYS A 5 -11.77 -0.05 25.07
C LYS A 5 -11.38 -1.40 24.44
N ILE A 6 -12.11 -1.82 23.42
CA ILE A 6 -11.66 -2.90 22.53
C ILE A 6 -10.47 -2.36 21.73
N LYS A 7 -9.25 -2.85 22.03
CA LYS A 7 -8.04 -2.49 21.28
C LYS A 7 -7.87 -3.48 20.13
N ARG A 8 -7.98 -2.98 18.90
CA ARG A 8 -7.61 -3.72 17.69
C ARG A 8 -6.09 -3.75 17.54
N ASN A 9 -5.54 -4.87 17.08
CA ASN A 9 -4.11 -4.97 16.83
C ASN A 9 -3.73 -4.12 15.60
N PHE A 10 -2.54 -3.54 15.64
CA PHE A 10 -1.98 -2.80 14.52
C PHE A 10 -0.56 -3.27 14.26
N ARG A 11 -0.17 -3.29 12.99
CA ARG A 11 1.18 -3.62 12.55
C ARG A 11 1.69 -2.55 11.62
N VAL A 12 2.91 -2.09 11.85
CA VAL A 12 3.60 -1.16 10.96
C VAL A 12 4.70 -1.92 10.23
N VAL A 13 4.69 -1.86 8.91
CA VAL A 13 5.68 -2.52 8.05
C VAL A 13 6.34 -1.48 7.16
N THR A 14 7.67 -1.46 7.16
CA THR A 14 8.44 -0.66 6.19
C THR A 14 8.46 -1.39 4.86
N ALA A 15 8.02 -0.73 3.80
CA ALA A 15 7.91 -1.31 2.46
C ALA A 15 8.73 -0.51 1.45
N THR A 16 9.41 -1.21 0.57
CA THR A 16 10.08 -0.62 -0.59
C THR A 16 9.12 -0.62 -1.77
N VAL A 17 8.87 0.57 -2.31
CA VAL A 17 8.11 0.80 -3.53
C VAL A 17 9.09 1.10 -4.66
N THR A 18 8.95 0.39 -5.77
CA THR A 18 9.75 0.56 -7.00
C THR A 18 8.83 0.40 -8.21
N THR A 19 9.36 0.49 -9.43
CA THR A 19 8.61 0.31 -10.67
C THR A 19 8.39 -1.15 -11.07
N ALA A 20 9.06 -2.10 -10.42
CA ALA A 20 8.95 -3.52 -10.72
C ALA A 20 8.46 -4.31 -9.51
N THR A 21 7.53 -5.23 -9.73
CA THR A 21 7.00 -6.12 -8.68
C THR A 21 8.08 -6.99 -8.05
N SER A 22 9.14 -7.34 -8.78
CA SER A 22 10.28 -8.14 -8.29
C SER A 22 11.10 -7.43 -7.21
N THR A 23 11.18 -6.10 -7.26
CA THR A 23 11.97 -5.28 -6.33
C THR A 23 11.11 -4.63 -5.23
N CYS A 24 9.79 -4.72 -5.30
CA CYS A 24 8.88 -4.24 -4.26
C CYS A 24 8.75 -5.23 -3.09
N THR A 25 8.59 -4.69 -1.89
CA THR A 25 8.36 -5.50 -0.68
C THR A 25 6.98 -6.16 -0.71
N THR A 26 6.93 -7.48 -0.48
CA THR A 26 5.66 -8.20 -0.27
C THR A 26 5.08 -7.87 1.10
N LEU A 27 3.86 -7.34 1.11
CA LEU A 27 3.05 -7.08 2.30
C LEU A 27 2.15 -8.28 2.57
N ARG A 28 2.20 -8.82 3.79
CA ARG A 28 1.25 -9.86 4.23
C ARG A 28 -0.03 -9.20 4.74
N MET A 29 -1.14 -9.37 4.06
CA MET A 29 -2.42 -8.72 4.40
C MET A 29 -3.40 -9.67 5.09
N GLU A 30 -2.99 -10.91 5.36
CA GLU A 30 -3.75 -11.88 6.15
C GLU A 30 -4.24 -11.26 7.47
N ASP A 31 -5.51 -11.48 7.77
CA ASP A 31 -6.23 -10.98 8.96
C ASP A 31 -6.29 -9.44 9.11
N MET A 32 -5.95 -8.66 8.07
CA MET A 32 -6.03 -7.20 8.11
C MET A 32 -7.34 -6.69 7.51
N ALA A 33 -8.06 -5.87 8.28
CA ALA A 33 -9.33 -5.26 7.86
C ALA A 33 -9.16 -3.85 7.29
N GLY A 34 -7.94 -3.32 7.29
CA GLY A 34 -7.63 -2.01 6.72
C GLY A 34 -6.14 -1.71 6.74
N ALA A 35 -5.69 -0.86 5.81
CA ALA A 35 -4.34 -0.33 5.81
C ALA A 35 -4.24 1.11 5.30
N ILE A 36 -3.22 1.80 5.79
CA ILE A 36 -2.83 3.14 5.35
C ILE A 36 -1.38 3.08 4.88
N VAL A 37 -1.12 3.71 3.74
CA VAL A 37 0.23 3.94 3.24
C VAL A 37 0.65 5.35 3.64
N GLU A 38 1.64 5.43 4.52
CA GLU A 38 2.24 6.67 4.97
C GLU A 38 3.54 6.90 4.19
N LEU A 39 3.59 8.02 3.47
CA LEU A 39 4.77 8.44 2.74
C LEU A 39 5.45 9.61 3.47
N PRO A 40 6.79 9.59 3.60
CA PRO A 40 7.56 10.76 4.02
C PRO A 40 7.39 11.91 3.00
N THR A 41 8.10 13.02 3.18
CA THR A 41 8.12 14.07 2.15
C THR A 41 8.63 13.51 0.82
N ILE A 42 7.86 13.71 -0.25
CA ILE A 42 8.12 13.16 -1.59
C ILE A 42 8.27 14.30 -2.59
N THR A 43 9.40 14.34 -3.29
CA THR A 43 9.63 15.22 -4.44
C THR A 43 9.08 14.54 -5.70
N THR A 44 7.90 14.96 -6.15
CA THR A 44 7.24 14.89 -7.50
C THR A 44 7.48 13.75 -8.52
N ASN A 45 8.37 12.79 -8.32
CA ASN A 45 8.75 11.79 -9.33
C ASN A 45 7.75 10.63 -9.48
N ALA A 46 6.95 10.34 -8.44
CA ALA A 46 5.90 9.33 -8.48
C ALA A 46 4.53 10.03 -8.42
N ALA A 47 3.74 9.92 -9.48
CA ALA A 47 2.38 10.48 -9.51
C ALA A 47 1.34 9.48 -8.96
N THR A 48 1.59 8.18 -9.13
CA THR A 48 0.66 7.12 -8.73
C THR A 48 1.38 5.88 -8.20
N ILE A 49 0.77 5.25 -7.20
CA ILE A 49 1.11 3.90 -6.72
C ILE A 49 -0.01 2.96 -7.15
N GLN A 50 0.35 1.88 -7.80
CA GLN A 50 -0.54 0.80 -8.20
C GLN A 50 -0.47 -0.34 -7.19
N VAL A 51 -1.59 -1.02 -7.00
CA VAL A 51 -1.70 -2.15 -6.10
C VAL A 51 -1.68 -3.45 -6.90
N TRP A 52 -0.85 -4.38 -6.47
CA TRP A 52 -0.70 -5.70 -7.08
C TRP A 52 -0.91 -6.77 -6.01
N GLY A 53 -1.68 -7.81 -6.31
CA GLY A 53 -2.05 -8.87 -5.38
C GLY A 53 -1.59 -10.25 -5.82
N ASN A 54 -1.48 -11.19 -4.88
CA ASN A 54 -1.28 -12.60 -5.17
C ASN A 54 -1.83 -13.47 -4.02
N ASP A 55 -2.09 -14.75 -4.30
CA ASP A 55 -2.48 -15.78 -3.33
C ASP A 55 -1.27 -16.41 -2.61
N THR A 56 -0.06 -16.13 -3.11
CA THR A 56 1.22 -16.65 -2.62
C THR A 56 2.20 -15.51 -2.34
N ASP A 57 3.12 -15.70 -1.39
CA ASP A 57 4.11 -14.68 -0.98
C ASP A 57 5.23 -14.45 -2.02
N THR A 58 5.29 -15.33 -3.01
CA THR A 58 6.24 -15.37 -4.12
C THR A 58 5.49 -15.51 -5.45
N GLY A 59 6.20 -15.46 -6.57
CA GLY A 59 5.62 -15.66 -7.90
C GLY A 59 5.13 -14.36 -8.57
N THR A 60 4.23 -14.54 -9.54
CA THR A 60 3.75 -13.47 -10.42
C THR A 60 2.52 -12.79 -9.82
N PHE A 61 2.69 -11.58 -9.32
CA PHE A 61 1.60 -10.76 -8.82
C PHE A 61 0.73 -10.27 -9.97
N CYS A 62 -0.58 -10.18 -9.75
CA CYS A 62 -1.54 -9.61 -10.69
C CYS A 62 -1.91 -8.18 -10.29
N GLN A 63 -2.15 -7.32 -11.28
CA GLN A 63 -2.56 -5.94 -11.03
C GLN A 63 -4.02 -5.91 -10.58
N LEU A 64 -4.31 -5.15 -9.52
CA LEU A 64 -5.68 -4.97 -9.05
C LEU A 64 -6.40 -3.95 -9.92
N TYR A 65 -7.59 -4.32 -10.39
CA TYR A 65 -8.51 -3.45 -11.11
C TYR A 65 -9.81 -3.28 -10.31
N GLY A 66 -10.42 -2.10 -10.44
CA GLY A 66 -11.78 -1.84 -9.97
C GLY A 66 -12.82 -2.53 -10.83
N SER A 67 -14.07 -2.54 -10.35
CA SER A 67 -15.22 -3.11 -11.08
C SER A 67 -15.52 -2.39 -12.41
N ASP A 68 -15.01 -1.17 -12.56
CA ASP A 68 -15.08 -0.36 -13.77
C ASP A 68 -13.97 -0.67 -14.79
N GLY A 69 -13.05 -1.58 -14.45
CA GLY A 69 -11.88 -1.90 -15.28
C GLY A 69 -10.73 -0.90 -15.15
N SER A 70 -10.82 0.08 -14.25
CA SER A 70 -9.73 1.02 -13.97
C SER A 70 -8.71 0.39 -13.02
N VAL A 71 -7.43 0.75 -13.17
CA VAL A 71 -6.37 0.29 -12.25
C VAL A 71 -6.63 0.85 -10.85
N ALA A 72 -6.66 -0.03 -9.83
CA ALA A 72 -6.71 0.39 -8.43
C ALA A 72 -5.38 1.06 -8.06
N SER A 73 -5.41 2.39 -8.00
CA SER A 73 -4.23 3.21 -7.78
C SER A 73 -4.47 4.28 -6.72
N ILE A 74 -3.39 4.67 -6.06
CA ILE A 74 -3.32 5.80 -5.15
C ILE A 74 -2.67 6.94 -5.91
N THR A 75 -3.42 8.00 -6.18
CA THR A 75 -2.86 9.25 -6.70
C THR A 75 -2.14 9.98 -5.57
N LEU A 76 -0.85 10.23 -5.77
CA LEU A 76 -0.04 10.94 -4.80
C LEU A 76 -0.23 12.44 -4.99
N ALA A 77 -0.32 13.16 -3.88
CA ALA A 77 -0.18 14.61 -3.79
C ALA A 77 1.21 14.89 -3.20
N PRO A 78 2.25 15.10 -4.03
CA PRO A 78 3.60 15.31 -3.55
C PRO A 78 3.68 16.52 -2.62
N SER A 79 4.39 16.36 -1.51
CA SER A 79 4.67 17.44 -0.57
C SER A 79 6.10 17.33 -0.09
N THR A 80 6.82 18.46 -0.14
CA THR A 80 8.17 18.60 0.40
C THR A 80 8.17 19.07 1.86
N VAL A 81 6.99 19.38 2.42
CA VAL A 81 6.84 20.00 3.74
C VAL A 81 6.09 19.07 4.69
N ASN A 82 5.04 18.41 4.20
CA ASN A 82 4.15 17.59 5.01
C ASN A 82 4.30 16.12 4.65
N ARG A 83 4.23 15.28 5.69
CA ARG A 83 4.01 13.84 5.51
C ARG A 83 2.58 13.61 5.00
N THR A 84 2.40 12.63 4.13
CA THR A 84 1.07 12.32 3.57
C THR A 84 0.70 10.86 3.85
N ALA A 85 -0.59 10.61 4.04
CA ALA A 85 -1.12 9.29 4.32
C ALA A 85 -2.30 9.03 3.39
N TYR A 86 -2.32 7.84 2.79
CA TYR A 86 -3.33 7.44 1.82
C TYR A 86 -3.98 6.13 2.26
N ALA A 87 -5.30 6.04 2.12
CA ALA A 87 -6.00 4.79 2.31
C ALA A 87 -5.60 3.79 1.21
N LEU A 88 -5.35 2.54 1.59
CA LEU A 88 -5.19 1.47 0.61
C LEU A 88 -6.57 1.13 0.02
N PRO A 89 -6.69 0.87 -1.30
CA PRO A 89 -7.96 0.48 -1.90
C PRO A 89 -8.56 -0.76 -1.23
N ASP A 90 -9.84 -0.73 -0.90
CA ASP A 90 -10.47 -1.78 -0.08
C ASP A 90 -10.41 -3.17 -0.71
N ALA A 91 -10.48 -3.24 -2.05
CA ALA A 91 -10.36 -4.50 -2.79
C ALA A 91 -8.99 -5.19 -2.60
N SER A 92 -7.96 -4.46 -2.17
CA SER A 92 -6.65 -5.05 -1.87
C SER A 92 -6.65 -5.97 -0.65
N TYR A 93 -7.60 -5.78 0.28
CA TYR A 93 -7.72 -6.60 1.49
C TYR A 93 -8.23 -8.02 1.20
N ALA A 94 -8.72 -8.28 -0.01
CA ALA A 94 -9.11 -9.61 -0.44
C ALA A 94 -7.91 -10.52 -0.75
N PHE A 95 -6.73 -9.94 -1.00
CA PHE A 95 -5.51 -10.71 -1.25
C PHE A 95 -4.73 -10.95 0.04
N PRO A 96 -4.21 -12.17 0.27
CA PRO A 96 -3.31 -12.43 1.40
C PRO A 96 -1.94 -11.77 1.23
N TYR A 97 -1.50 -11.53 -0.01
CA TYR A 97 -0.22 -10.88 -0.31
C TYR A 97 -0.40 -9.73 -1.29
N VAL A 98 0.15 -8.56 -0.95
CA VAL A 98 0.04 -7.34 -1.75
C VAL A 98 1.41 -6.69 -1.95
N LYS A 99 1.61 -6.06 -3.11
CA LYS A 99 2.75 -5.19 -3.40
C LYS A 99 2.27 -3.82 -3.85
N LEU A 100 3.02 -2.81 -3.42
CA LEU A 100 2.86 -1.42 -3.84
C LEU A 100 3.91 -1.11 -4.89
N VAL A 101 3.47 -0.75 -6.09
CA VAL A 101 4.35 -0.54 -7.25
C VAL A 101 4.13 0.87 -7.77
N ALA A 102 5.19 1.63 -8.00
CA ALA A 102 5.08 2.94 -8.60
C ALA A 102 4.86 2.84 -10.12
N ALA A 103 3.96 3.64 -10.67
CA ALA A 103 3.63 3.55 -12.10
C ALA A 103 4.65 4.25 -13.05
N ASN A 104 5.55 5.08 -12.52
CA ASN A 104 6.41 5.96 -13.31
C ASN A 104 7.91 5.70 -13.05
N THR A 105 8.74 5.98 -14.05
CA THR A 105 10.07 5.40 -14.30
C THR A 105 11.11 5.47 -13.15
N ASN A 106 11.01 6.40 -12.19
CA ASN A 106 12.03 6.57 -11.14
C ASN A 106 11.41 6.83 -9.75
N ALA A 107 10.87 5.78 -9.14
CA ALA A 107 10.24 5.87 -7.84
C ALA A 107 10.72 4.74 -6.93
N THR A 108 11.97 4.82 -6.47
CA THR A 108 12.41 4.00 -5.33
C THR A 108 12.12 4.80 -4.07
N ALA A 109 11.17 4.34 -3.27
CA ALA A 109 10.79 4.99 -2.04
C ALA A 109 10.59 3.97 -0.93
N THR A 110 10.96 4.36 0.28
CA THR A 110 10.62 3.63 1.50
C THR A 110 9.35 4.25 2.09
N VAL A 111 8.32 3.45 2.27
CA VAL A 111 7.03 3.87 2.82
C VAL A 111 6.71 3.07 4.09
N SER A 112 5.93 3.65 4.99
CA SER A 112 5.42 2.94 6.15
C SER A 112 3.98 2.52 5.89
N VAL A 113 3.71 1.22 5.97
CA VAL A 113 2.34 0.68 5.82
C VAL A 113 1.81 0.32 7.19
N VAL A 114 0.75 1.02 7.60
CA VAL A 114 0.07 0.81 8.88
C VAL A 114 -1.17 -0.04 8.63
N MET A 115 -1.17 -1.26 9.14
CA MET A 115 -2.24 -2.24 8.97
C MET A 115 -2.99 -2.42 10.29
N LYS A 116 -4.30 -2.66 10.22
CA LYS A 116 -5.16 -2.84 11.38
C LYS A 116 -6.10 -4.02 11.16
N SER A 117 -6.15 -4.91 12.15
CA SER A 117 -7.13 -6.01 12.24
C SER A 117 -8.34 -5.57 13.09
#